data_AF-A0A9E3XZ55-F1
#
_entry.id   AF-A0A9E3XZ55-F1
#
_cell.length_a   1.000
_cell.length_b   1.000
_cell.length_c   1.000
_cell.angle_alpha   90.00
_cell.angle_beta   90.00
_cell.angle_gamma   90.00
#
_symmetry.space_group_name_H-M   'P 1'
#
loop_
_entity.id
_entity.type
_entity.pdbx_description
1 polymer ?
#
loop_
_entity_poly.entity_id
_entity_poly.type
_entity_poly.pdbx_seq_one_letter_code
_entity_poly.pdbx_strand_id
1 'polypeptide(L)'
;HRVVLVVATNGDHGEVPEDLAPGETLVDRRRLETEASCAILGVHRLEWLGYADSGMTGWEQNDHEMSFHQAPVEEAAERLATILRDEAADVLTTYDWHGNYGHPDHIKVHTVGHRAAVLAGTPRVFETTMNR
;
A
#
# COMPACT_ATOMS: atom_id res chain seq x y z
N HIS A 1 5.96 -14.11 15.56
CA HIS A 1 5.79 -12.65 15.56
C HIS A 1 4.48 -12.32 14.87
N ARG A 2 3.73 -11.32 15.35
CA ARG A 2 2.49 -10.86 14.70
C ARG A 2 2.87 -9.98 13.50
N VAL A 3 2.29 -10.28 12.34
CA VAL A 3 2.56 -9.57 11.08
C VAL A 3 1.26 -9.03 10.51
N VAL A 4 1.24 -7.75 10.18
CA VAL A 4 0.10 -7.05 9.59
C VAL A 4 0.51 -6.52 8.23
N LEU A 5 -0.28 -6.80 7.19
CA LEU A 5 -0.09 -6.24 5.86
C LEU A 5 -1.08 -5.10 5.67
N VAL A 6 -0.59 -3.91 5.31
CA VAL A 6 -1.42 -2.78 4.93
C VAL A 6 -1.21 -2.51 3.45
N VAL A 7 -2.30 -2.52 2.68
CA VAL A 7 -2.27 -2.28 1.24
C VAL A 7 -2.93 -0.94 0.94
N ALA A 8 -2.19 -0.05 0.27
CA ALA A 8 -2.67 1.31 0.02
C ALA A 8 -3.78 1.37 -1.03
N THR A 9 -3.61 0.62 -2.13
CA THR A 9 -4.44 0.73 -3.33
C THR A 9 -5.14 -0.57 -3.72
N ASN A 10 -6.19 -0.45 -4.55
CA ASN A 10 -6.96 -1.56 -5.09
C ASN A 10 -6.29 -2.25 -6.31
N GLY A 11 -5.31 -1.60 -6.94
CA GLY A 11 -4.54 -2.19 -8.03
C GLY A 11 -5.26 -2.29 -9.38
N ASP A 12 -6.24 -1.42 -9.63
CA ASP A 12 -7.11 -1.43 -10.82
C ASP A 12 -6.41 -1.08 -12.15
N HIS A 13 -5.21 -0.52 -12.11
CA HIS A 13 -4.41 -0.19 -13.31
C HIS A 13 -3.32 -1.22 -13.64
N GLY A 14 -3.37 -2.39 -13.00
CA GLY A 14 -2.54 -3.53 -13.35
C GLY A 14 -2.93 -4.17 -14.69
N GLU A 15 -2.07 -5.05 -15.19
CA GLU A 15 -2.39 -5.87 -16.37
C GLU A 15 -3.55 -6.83 -16.04
N VAL A 16 -4.56 -6.85 -16.92
CA VAL A 16 -5.77 -7.65 -16.73
C VAL A 16 -5.55 -9.05 -17.32
N PRO A 17 -5.71 -10.13 -16.54
CA PRO A 17 -5.57 -11.49 -17.07
C PRO A 17 -6.72 -11.84 -18.02
N GLU A 18 -6.46 -12.69 -19.00
CA GLU A 18 -7.45 -13.12 -20.00
C GLU A 18 -8.55 -14.04 -19.42
N ASP A 19 -8.35 -14.54 -18.20
CA ASP A 19 -9.16 -15.59 -17.58
C ASP A 19 -10.07 -15.10 -16.43
N LEU A 20 -10.41 -13.81 -16.41
CA LEU A 20 -11.40 -13.30 -15.47
C LEU A 20 -12.76 -13.97 -15.71
N ALA A 21 -13.42 -14.37 -14.63
CA ALA A 21 -14.77 -14.92 -14.70
C ALA A 21 -15.76 -13.85 -15.20
N PRO A 22 -16.89 -14.24 -15.82
CA PRO A 22 -17.89 -13.27 -16.25
C PRO A 22 -18.38 -12.38 -15.09
N GLY A 23 -18.13 -11.07 -15.19
CA GLY A 23 -18.49 -10.08 -14.18
C GLY A 23 -17.46 -9.88 -13.06
N GLU A 24 -16.36 -10.62 -13.05
CA GLU A 24 -15.21 -10.40 -12.15
C GLU A 24 -14.40 -9.19 -12.63
N THR A 25 -14.12 -8.25 -11.73
CA THR A 25 -13.18 -7.15 -12.01
C THR A 25 -11.75 -7.52 -11.64
N LEU A 26 -10.75 -6.81 -12.18
CA LEU A 26 -9.36 -6.97 -11.75
C LEU A 26 -9.19 -6.74 -10.24
N VAL A 27 -9.95 -5.79 -9.67
CA VAL A 27 -9.91 -5.51 -8.22
C VAL A 27 -10.43 -6.69 -7.41
N ASP A 28 -11.51 -7.34 -7.84
CA ASP A 28 -12.05 -8.52 -7.18
C ASP A 28 -11.02 -9.66 -7.17
N ARG A 29 -10.41 -9.92 -8.34
CA ARG A 29 -9.33 -10.90 -8.49
C ARG A 29 -8.17 -10.61 -7.56
N ARG A 30 -7.62 -9.39 -7.60
CA ARG A 30 -6.46 -8.98 -6.80
C ARG A 30 -6.71 -9.04 -5.30
N ARG A 31 -7.94 -8.73 -4.85
CA ARG A 31 -8.31 -8.87 -3.43
C ARG A 31 -8.24 -10.34 -2.99
N LEU A 32 -8.85 -11.24 -3.75
CA LEU A 32 -8.81 -12.67 -3.46
C LEU A 32 -7.38 -13.24 -3.51
N GLU A 33 -6.58 -12.83 -4.49
CA GLU A 33 -5.16 -13.21 -4.59
C GLU A 33 -4.34 -12.72 -3.39
N THR A 34 -4.58 -11.48 -2.94
CA THR A 34 -3.90 -10.91 -1.77
C THR A 34 -4.30 -11.65 -0.49
N GLU A 35 -5.58 -11.93 -0.30
CA GLU A 35 -6.09 -12.70 0.84
C GLU A 35 -5.52 -14.12 0.88
N ALA A 36 -5.49 -14.81 -0.26
CA ALA A 36 -4.89 -16.14 -0.39
C ALA A 36 -3.38 -16.11 -0.08
N SER A 37 -2.67 -15.10 -0.58
CA SER A 37 -1.24 -14.91 -0.30
C SER A 37 -0.99 -14.67 1.20
N CYS A 38 -1.80 -13.83 1.84
CA CYS A 38 -1.76 -13.58 3.28
C CYS A 38 -1.95 -14.87 4.09
N ALA A 39 -2.91 -15.71 3.69
CA ALA A 39 -3.18 -16.99 4.36
C ALA A 39 -1.97 -17.94 4.27
N ILE A 40 -1.31 -18.00 3.11
CA ILE A 40 -0.12 -18.83 2.89
C ILE A 40 1.08 -18.30 3.69
N LEU A 41 1.29 -16.98 3.69
CA LEU A 41 2.42 -16.33 4.35
C LEU A 41 2.25 -16.21 5.88
N GLY A 42 1.06 -16.50 6.42
CA GLY A 42 0.77 -16.36 7.84
C GLY A 42 0.62 -14.90 8.30
N VAL A 43 0.14 -14.01 7.42
CA VAL A 43 -0.25 -12.64 7.79
C VAL A 43 -1.44 -12.70 8.74
N HIS A 44 -1.35 -12.01 9.88
CA HIS A 44 -2.32 -12.10 10.97
C HIS A 44 -3.48 -11.10 10.83
N ARG A 45 -3.28 -10.03 10.05
CA ARG A 45 -4.28 -9.00 9.73
C ARG A 45 -3.93 -8.37 8.39
N LEU A 46 -4.92 -8.22 7.53
CA LEU A 46 -4.83 -7.51 6.25
C LEU A 46 -5.71 -6.27 6.35
N GLU A 47 -5.16 -5.11 6.02
CA GLU A 47 -5.86 -3.83 6.01
C GLU A 47 -5.72 -3.14 4.64
N TRP A 48 -6.78 -2.47 4.21
CA TRP A 48 -6.82 -1.71 2.96
C TRP A 48 -7.06 -0.23 3.26
N LEU A 49 -6.19 0.67 2.80
CA LEU A 49 -6.38 2.11 3.03
C LEU A 49 -7.47 2.73 2.14
N GLY A 50 -7.86 2.02 1.07
CA GLY A 50 -9.02 2.34 0.24
C GLY A 50 -8.77 3.36 -0.88
N TYR A 51 -7.53 3.55 -1.32
CA TYR A 51 -7.21 4.41 -2.46
C TYR A 51 -7.25 3.64 -3.79
N ALA A 52 -7.40 4.38 -4.90
CA ALA A 52 -7.21 3.81 -6.24
C ALA A 52 -5.72 3.69 -6.56
N ASP A 53 -5.36 2.74 -7.44
CA ASP A 53 -4.02 2.70 -8.04
C ASP A 53 -3.79 4.03 -8.78
N SER A 54 -2.59 4.58 -8.68
CA SER A 54 -2.29 5.83 -9.38
C SER A 54 -1.88 5.61 -10.83
N GLY A 55 -1.59 4.37 -11.23
CA GLY A 55 -0.92 4.06 -12.49
C GLY A 55 0.54 4.52 -12.48
N MET A 56 1.19 4.50 -13.65
CA MET A 56 2.59 4.93 -13.76
C MET A 56 2.71 6.46 -13.84
N THR A 57 3.88 6.98 -13.50
CA THR A 57 4.19 8.41 -13.59
C THR A 57 3.90 8.96 -14.99
N GLY A 58 3.11 10.04 -15.05
CA GLY A 58 2.73 10.71 -16.30
C GLY A 58 1.47 10.15 -16.97
N TRP A 59 0.81 9.17 -16.34
CA TRP A 59 -0.49 8.68 -16.79
C TRP A 59 -1.63 9.59 -16.31
N GLU A 60 -2.77 9.60 -17.00
CA GLU A 60 -3.94 10.43 -16.64
C GLU A 60 -4.52 10.10 -15.25
N GLN A 61 -4.36 8.84 -14.84
CA GLN A 61 -4.79 8.31 -13.54
C GLN A 61 -4.09 9.01 -12.36
N ASN A 62 -2.91 9.60 -12.60
CA ASN A 62 -2.20 10.39 -11.59
C ASN A 62 -3.02 11.62 -11.13
N ASP A 63 -4.00 12.09 -11.91
CA ASP A 63 -4.83 13.27 -11.59
C ASP A 63 -6.24 12.89 -11.08
N HIS A 64 -6.54 11.59 -10.94
CA HIS A 64 -7.83 11.14 -10.42
C HIS A 64 -7.99 11.48 -8.93
N GLU A 65 -9.20 11.85 -8.52
CA GLU A 65 -9.51 12.27 -7.13
C GLU A 65 -9.16 11.20 -6.09
N MET A 66 -9.37 9.92 -6.42
CA MET A 66 -9.09 8.79 -5.54
C MET A 66 -7.67 8.23 -5.67
N SER A 67 -6.83 8.82 -6.54
CA SER A 67 -5.45 8.43 -6.77
C SER A 67 -4.64 8.54 -5.47
N PHE A 68 -3.95 7.47 -5.08
CA PHE A 68 -3.12 7.52 -3.87
C PHE A 68 -1.98 8.53 -3.99
N HIS A 69 -1.45 8.73 -5.21
CA HIS A 69 -0.44 9.73 -5.49
C HIS A 69 -0.92 11.16 -5.18
N GLN A 70 -2.21 11.46 -5.36
CA GLN A 70 -2.80 12.77 -5.03
C GLN A 70 -3.26 12.88 -3.58
N ALA A 71 -3.44 11.76 -2.88
CA ALA A 71 -3.91 11.76 -1.50
C ALA A 71 -3.04 12.66 -0.60
N PRO A 72 -3.67 13.54 0.23
CA PRO A 72 -2.95 14.33 1.22
C PRO A 72 -2.15 13.43 2.15
N VAL A 73 -0.85 13.70 2.30
CA VAL A 73 0.06 12.85 3.08
C VAL A 73 -0.42 12.71 4.52
N GLU A 74 -0.87 13.80 5.16
CA GLU A 74 -1.35 13.75 6.55
C GLU A 74 -2.58 12.85 6.71
N GLU A 75 -3.50 12.86 5.75
CA GLU A 75 -4.70 12.03 5.81
C GLU A 75 -4.34 10.55 5.67
N ALA A 76 -3.58 10.20 4.63
CA ALA A 76 -3.15 8.82 4.41
C ALA A 76 -2.27 8.30 5.58
N ALA A 77 -1.41 9.17 6.10
CA ALA A 77 -0.55 8.85 7.23
C ALA A 77 -1.33 8.64 8.52
N GLU A 78 -2.39 9.41 8.79
CA GLU A 78 -3.23 9.22 9.98
C GLU A 78 -4.01 7.89 9.90
N ARG A 79 -4.48 7.50 8.71
CA ARG A 79 -5.09 6.18 8.49
C ARG A 79 -4.11 5.05 8.84
N LEU A 80 -2.88 5.11 8.32
CA LEU A 80 -1.85 4.13 8.64
C LEU A 80 -1.41 4.20 10.12
N ALA A 81 -1.28 5.40 10.68
CA ALA A 81 -0.90 5.60 12.09
C ALA A 81 -1.91 5.01 13.06
N THR A 82 -3.21 5.06 12.71
CA THR A 82 -4.26 4.40 13.48
C THR A 82 -4.02 2.90 13.57
N ILE A 83 -3.72 2.25 12.44
CA ILE A 83 -3.39 0.82 12.42
C ILE A 83 -2.13 0.53 13.25
N LEU A 84 -1.09 1.36 13.11
CA LEU A 84 0.16 1.19 13.87
C LEU A 84 -0.06 1.30 15.39
N ARG A 85 -0.92 2.22 15.84
CA ARG A 85 -1.28 2.36 17.27
C ARG A 85 -2.15 1.21 17.76
N ASP A 86 -3.14 0.80 16.99
CA ASP A 86 -4.02 -0.33 17.31
C ASP A 86 -3.22 -1.62 17.50
N GLU A 87 -2.18 -1.81 16.69
CA GLU A 87 -1.30 -2.97 16.74
C GLU A 87 -0.12 -2.81 17.71
N ALA A 88 0.01 -1.63 18.35
CA ALA A 88 1.19 -1.26 19.14
C ALA A 88 2.50 -1.62 18.43
N ALA A 89 2.59 -1.26 17.14
CA ALA A 89 3.61 -1.77 16.24
C ALA A 89 5.03 -1.41 16.70
N ASP A 90 5.85 -2.44 16.89
CA ASP A 90 7.27 -2.34 17.24
C ASP A 90 8.16 -1.91 16.07
N VAL A 91 7.70 -2.18 14.84
CA VAL A 91 8.45 -2.05 13.59
C VAL A 91 7.47 -1.75 12.45
N LEU A 92 7.81 -0.79 11.60
CA LEU A 92 7.20 -0.58 10.29
C LEU A 92 8.23 -0.90 9.20
N THR A 93 7.84 -1.66 8.18
CA THR A 93 8.61 -1.83 6.95
C THR A 93 7.95 -1.07 5.81
N THR A 94 8.71 -0.32 5.02
CA THR A 94 8.20 0.47 3.88
C THR A 94 9.21 0.48 2.72
N TYR A 95 8.90 1.17 1.63
CA TYR A 95 9.84 1.39 0.53
C TYR A 95 10.87 2.47 0.87
N ASP A 96 12.01 2.43 0.19
CA ASP A 96 12.95 3.55 0.19
C ASP A 96 12.38 4.80 -0.50
N TRP A 97 13.11 5.92 -0.38
CA TRP A 97 12.71 7.24 -0.88
C TRP A 97 12.37 7.30 -2.38
N HIS A 98 12.86 6.35 -3.17
CA HIS A 98 12.61 6.28 -4.61
C HIS A 98 11.50 5.27 -4.96
N GLY A 99 10.86 4.65 -3.96
CA GLY A 99 9.79 3.69 -4.21
C GLY A 99 10.26 2.51 -5.04
N ASN A 100 11.47 2.01 -4.76
CA ASN A 100 12.12 0.95 -5.53
C ASN A 100 12.44 1.37 -6.98
N TYR A 101 11.53 1.11 -7.93
CA TYR A 101 11.71 1.39 -9.35
C TYR A 101 11.06 2.70 -9.80
N GLY A 102 10.62 3.55 -8.87
CA GLY A 102 10.04 4.86 -9.19
C GLY A 102 8.54 4.87 -9.42
N HIS A 103 7.80 3.83 -8.99
CA HIS A 103 6.33 3.85 -9.04
C HIS A 103 5.79 4.98 -8.15
N PRO A 104 4.85 5.82 -8.63
CA PRO A 104 4.34 6.95 -7.87
C PRO A 104 3.72 6.52 -6.54
N ASP A 105 3.00 5.40 -6.51
CA ASP A 105 2.45 4.85 -5.26
C ASP A 105 3.50 4.36 -4.29
N HIS A 106 4.59 3.75 -4.76
CA HIS A 106 5.66 3.31 -3.85
C HIS A 106 6.38 4.50 -3.21
N ILE A 107 6.62 5.56 -3.98
CA ILE A 107 7.16 6.82 -3.46
C ILE A 107 6.19 7.41 -2.43
N LYS A 108 4.88 7.42 -2.72
CA LYS A 108 3.88 7.90 -1.75
C LYS A 108 3.85 7.04 -0.50
N VAL A 109 3.90 5.70 -0.60
CA VAL A 109 3.96 4.79 0.55
C VAL A 109 5.19 5.07 1.41
N HIS A 110 6.35 5.40 0.81
CA HIS A 110 7.52 5.84 1.57
C HIS A 110 7.20 7.09 2.40
N THR A 111 6.71 8.16 1.75
CA THR A 111 6.41 9.43 2.44
C THR A 111 5.34 9.26 3.53
N VAL A 112 4.25 8.55 3.20
CA VAL A 112 3.14 8.26 4.12
C VAL A 112 3.60 7.37 5.27
N GLY A 113 4.42 6.35 5.00
CA GLY A 113 4.94 5.42 6.01
C GLY A 113 5.81 6.13 7.06
N HIS A 114 6.74 6.97 6.62
CA HIS A 114 7.55 7.80 7.53
C HIS A 114 6.69 8.73 8.37
N ARG A 115 5.72 9.41 7.73
CA ARG A 115 4.83 10.32 8.46
C ARG A 115 3.97 9.57 9.47
N ALA A 116 3.42 8.42 9.11
CA ALA A 116 2.60 7.59 9.98
C ALA A 116 3.39 7.07 11.19
N ALA A 117 4.65 6.65 10.99
CA ALA A 117 5.51 6.23 12.08
C ALA A 117 5.75 7.36 13.10
N VAL A 118 5.95 8.60 12.63
CA VAL A 118 6.06 9.78 13.50
C VAL A 118 4.75 10.02 14.27
N LEU A 119 3.60 9.98 13.59
CA LEU A 119 2.28 10.19 14.20
C LEU A 119 1.92 9.11 15.24
N ALA A 120 2.32 7.87 15.00
CA ALA A 120 2.06 6.73 15.87
C ALA A 120 3.11 6.58 16.99
N GLY A 121 4.27 7.24 16.88
CA GLY A 121 5.41 7.00 17.77
C GLY A 121 6.05 5.62 17.56
N THR A 122 5.95 5.05 16.35
CA THR A 122 6.51 3.74 16.01
C THR A 122 8.04 3.81 16.05
N PRO A 123 8.72 3.00 16.88
CA PRO A 123 10.11 3.25 17.24
C PRO A 123 11.12 2.90 16.14
N ARG A 124 10.74 2.05 15.17
CA ARG A 124 11.64 1.55 14.12
C ARG A 124 10.94 1.53 12.77
N VAL A 125 11.59 2.14 11.78
CA VAL A 125 11.18 2.07 10.37
C VAL A 125 12.34 1.45 9.58
N PHE A 126 12.07 0.38 8.84
CA PHE A 126 13.03 -0.24 7.93
C PHE A 126 12.57 -0.06 6.49
N GLU A 127 13.47 0.40 5.64
CA GLU A 127 13.22 0.57 4.23
C GLU A 127 13.69 -0.66 3.46
N THR A 128 12.85 -1.14 2.56
CA THR A 128 13.23 -2.10 1.53
C THR A 128 13.96 -1.32 0.44
N THR A 129 15.21 -1.70 0.19
CA THR A 129 16.07 -1.07 -0.83
C THR A 129 16.45 -2.10 -1.89
N MET A 130 16.80 -1.63 -3.09
CA MET A 130 17.33 -2.47 -4.17
C MET A 130 18.63 -1.87 -4.70
N ASN A 131 19.55 -2.72 -5.18
CA ASN A 131 20.78 -2.27 -5.84
C ASN A 131 20.44 -1.69 -7.21
N ARG A 132 21.07 -0.57 -7.57
CA ARG A 132 20.75 0.22 -8.78
C ARG A 132 22.02 0.63 -9.49
#